data_AF-A0A498P3P1-F1
#
_entry.id   AF-A0A498P3P1-F1
#
_cell.length_a   1.000
_cell.length_b   1.000
_cell.length_c   1.000
_cell.angle_alpha   90.00
_cell.angle_beta   90.00
_cell.angle_gamma   90.00
#
_symmetry.space_group_name_H-M   'P 1'
#
loop_
_entity.id
_entity.type
_entity.pdbx_description
1 polymer ?
#
loop_
_entity_poly.entity_id
_entity_poly.type
_entity_poly.pdbx_seq_one_letter_code
_entity_poly.pdbx_strand_id
1 'polypeptide(L)'
;MATLQVYQAKVLKHLHERGPDQGAMEELRAATDFALRATKVTARSLGQVMSTIVVQERHLWLTLAQMADVDKSRFLDAPISQGGLFGDTVEDFAQQFSAVQKQTEAIKHILPRRDIPST
;
A
#
# COMPACT_ATOMS: atom_id res chain seq x y z
N MET A 1 15.64 20.78 -6.40
CA MET A 1 14.73 20.73 -7.58
C MET A 1 14.49 22.10 -8.19
N ALA A 2 14.01 23.09 -7.43
CA ALA A 2 13.79 24.46 -7.96
C ALA A 2 15.05 25.05 -8.63
N THR A 3 16.23 24.84 -8.07
CA THR A 3 17.51 25.30 -8.64
C THR A 3 17.84 24.66 -9.99
N LEU A 4 17.58 23.35 -10.16
CA LEU A 4 17.79 22.63 -11.42
C LEU A 4 16.79 23.05 -12.49
N GLN A 5 15.52 23.24 -12.12
CA GLN A 5 14.50 23.74 -13.04
C GLN A 5 14.83 25.15 -13.54
N VAL A 6 15.30 26.03 -12.65
CA VAL A 6 15.78 27.38 -13.02
C VAL A 6 16.99 27.28 -13.95
N TYR A 7 17.92 26.36 -13.68
CA TYR A 7 19.07 26.14 -14.56
C TYR A 7 18.66 25.61 -15.94
N GLN A 8 17.81 24.58 -16.00
CA GLN A 8 17.26 24.06 -17.26
C GLN A 8 16.56 25.16 -18.07
N ALA A 9 15.76 26.01 -17.42
CA ALA A 9 15.11 27.15 -18.07
C ALA A 9 16.12 28.15 -18.65
N LYS A 10 17.23 28.42 -17.96
CA LYS A 10 18.31 29.27 -18.47
C LYS A 10 19.01 28.67 -19.68
N VAL A 11 19.32 27.36 -19.65
CA VAL A 11 19.96 26.66 -20.76
C VAL A 11 19.03 26.62 -21.99
N LEU A 12 17.74 26.34 -21.79
CA LEU A 12 16.73 26.39 -22.85
C LEU A 12 16.61 27.79 -23.47
N LYS A 13 16.64 28.84 -22.65
CA LYS A 13 16.64 30.23 -23.13
C LYS A 13 17.89 30.52 -23.99
N HIS A 14 19.06 30.08 -23.56
CA HIS A 14 20.31 30.24 -24.33
C HIS A 14 20.24 29.52 -25.68
N LEU A 15 19.72 28.28 -25.72
CA LEU A 15 19.53 27.52 -26.95
C LEU A 15 18.54 28.19 -27.91
N HIS A 16 17.50 28.84 -27.38
CA HIS A 16 16.54 29.59 -28.19
C HIS A 16 17.17 30.85 -28.80
N GLU A 17 17.98 31.58 -28.03
CA GLU A 17 18.58 32.86 -28.44
C GLU A 17 19.80 32.70 -29.37
N ARG A 18 20.62 31.66 -29.16
CA ARG A 18 21.92 31.49 -29.85
C ARG A 18 21.94 30.37 -30.90
N GLY A 19 20.86 29.59 -31.00
CA GLY A 19 20.78 28.43 -31.88
C GLY A 19 21.36 27.16 -31.26
N PRO A 20 21.40 26.05 -32.03
CA PRO A 20 21.79 24.74 -31.51
C PRO A 20 23.26 24.71 -31.10
N ASP A 21 23.49 24.53 -29.80
CA ASP A 21 24.80 24.33 -29.19
C ASP A 21 24.87 22.93 -28.55
N GLN A 22 25.84 22.13 -28.97
CA GLN A 22 25.99 20.75 -28.50
C GLN A 22 26.29 20.69 -27.00
N GLY A 23 27.12 21.61 -26.48
CA GLY A 23 27.45 21.66 -25.05
C GLY A 23 26.22 21.94 -24.19
N ALA A 24 25.44 22.96 -24.54
CA ALA A 24 24.17 23.27 -23.87
C ALA A 24 23.14 22.13 -23.97
N MET A 25 23.09 21.37 -25.07
CA MET A 25 22.23 20.18 -25.20
C MET A 25 22.67 19.04 -24.26
N GLU A 26 23.97 18.83 -24.11
CA GLU A 26 24.53 17.84 -23.17
C GLU A 26 24.26 18.25 -21.71
N GLU A 27 24.44 19.53 -21.36
CA GLU A 27 24.10 20.07 -20.05
C GLU A 27 22.60 19.92 -19.73
N LEU A 28 21.74 20.22 -20.70
CA LEU A 28 20.29 20.06 -20.55
C LEU A 28 19.91 18.59 -20.32
N ARG A 29 20.52 17.66 -21.04
CA ARG A 29 20.32 16.21 -20.83
C ARG A 29 20.76 15.80 -19.43
N ALA A 30 21.96 16.19 -19.01
CA ALA A 30 22.48 15.87 -17.68
C ALA A 30 21.60 16.43 -16.55
N ALA A 31 21.16 17.69 -16.67
CA ALA A 31 20.26 18.30 -15.70
C ALA A 31 18.90 17.59 -15.64
N THR A 32 18.37 17.16 -16.79
CA THR A 32 17.12 16.40 -16.88
C THR A 32 17.25 15.02 -16.26
N ASP A 33 18.33 14.30 -16.55
CA ASP A 33 18.61 12.99 -15.95
C ASP A 33 18.73 13.09 -14.42
N PHE A 34 19.39 14.14 -13.93
CA PHE A 34 19.48 14.39 -12.50
C PHE A 34 18.09 14.67 -11.89
N ALA A 35 17.28 15.51 -12.53
CA ALA A 35 15.93 15.79 -12.09
C ALA A 35 15.06 14.52 -12.04
N LEU A 36 15.11 13.68 -13.06
CA LEU A 36 14.37 12.41 -13.10
C LEU A 36 14.81 11.46 -11.98
N ARG A 37 16.13 11.34 -11.73
CA ARG A 37 16.65 10.52 -10.63
C ARG A 37 16.20 11.04 -9.27
N ALA A 38 16.28 12.35 -9.06
CA ALA A 38 15.81 12.99 -7.83
C ALA A 38 14.30 12.74 -7.61
N THR A 39 13.47 12.95 -8.64
CA THR A 39 12.02 12.69 -8.57
C THR A 39 11.72 11.21 -8.28
N LYS A 40 12.45 10.28 -8.91
CA LYS A 40 12.30 8.85 -8.64
C LYS A 40 12.60 8.51 -7.18
N VAL A 41 13.67 9.08 -6.61
CA VAL A 41 14.01 8.89 -5.19
C VAL A 41 12.92 9.47 -4.29
N THR A 42 12.43 10.68 -4.58
CA THR A 42 11.33 11.30 -3.83
C THR A 42 10.04 10.48 -3.90
N ALA A 43 9.67 9.97 -5.08
CA ALA A 43 8.49 9.11 -5.24
C ALA A 43 8.64 7.81 -4.44
N ARG A 44 9.85 7.21 -4.44
CA ARG A 44 10.13 6.01 -3.65
C ARG A 44 10.03 6.29 -2.15
N SER A 45 10.63 7.37 -1.65
CA SER A 45 10.55 7.72 -0.22
C SER A 45 9.11 8.03 0.20
N LEU A 46 8.34 8.71 -0.66
CA LEU A 46 6.92 8.96 -0.40
C LEU A 46 6.12 7.66 -0.32
N GLY A 47 6.34 6.74 -1.27
CA GLY A 47 5.70 5.42 -1.25
C GLY A 47 6.05 4.61 0.01
N GLN A 48 7.29 4.71 0.51
CA GLN A 48 7.68 4.08 1.77
C GLN A 48 6.94 4.69 2.97
N VAL A 49 6.85 6.01 3.06
CA VAL A 49 6.10 6.69 4.13
C VAL A 49 4.62 6.30 4.07
N MET A 50 4.00 6.34 2.89
CA MET A 50 2.60 5.93 2.72
C MET A 50 2.39 4.47 3.14
N SER A 51 3.30 3.57 2.77
CA SER A 51 3.25 2.18 3.19
C SER A 51 3.32 2.02 4.71
N THR A 52 4.16 2.81 5.41
CA THR A 52 4.23 2.78 6.87
C THR A 52 2.94 3.25 7.54
N ILE A 53 2.27 4.26 6.97
CA ILE A 53 0.97 4.76 7.47
C ILE A 53 -0.09 3.66 7.34
N VAL A 54 -0.16 2.99 6.18
CA VAL A 54 -1.10 1.87 5.95
C VAL A 54 -0.87 0.75 6.96
N VAL A 55 0.38 0.37 7.20
CA VAL A 55 0.72 -0.68 8.18
C VAL A 55 0.28 -0.26 9.59
N GLN A 56 0.55 0.98 10.00
CA GLN A 56 0.11 1.50 11.30
C GLN A 56 -1.41 1.49 11.44
N GLU A 57 -2.14 1.90 10.41
CA GLU A 57 -3.60 1.89 10.40
C GLU A 57 -4.16 0.47 10.52
N ARG A 58 -3.57 -0.50 9.80
CA ARG A 58 -3.92 -1.93 9.96
C ARG A 58 -3.71 -2.41 11.39
N HIS A 59 -2.55 -2.11 11.99
CA HIS A 59 -2.27 -2.48 13.37
C HIS A 59 -3.29 -1.89 14.35
N LEU A 60 -3.67 -0.63 14.18
CA LEU A 60 -4.67 0.02 15.01
C LEU A 60 -6.03 -0.69 14.90
N TRP A 61 -6.53 -0.89 13.68
CA TRP A 61 -7.80 -1.57 13.45
C TRP A 61 -7.82 -3.00 14.01
N LEU A 62 -6.74 -3.77 13.81
CA LEU A 62 -6.65 -5.15 14.31
C LEU A 62 -6.48 -5.23 15.83
N THR A 63 -5.90 -4.21 16.46
CA THR A 63 -5.83 -4.12 17.93
C THR A 63 -7.22 -3.92 18.54
N LEU A 64 -8.07 -3.15 17.86
CA LEU A 64 -9.45 -2.91 18.28
C LEU A 64 -10.39 -4.05 17.90
N ALA A 65 -10.01 -4.86 16.90
CA ALA A 65 -10.78 -6.03 16.50
C ALA A 65 -10.68 -7.14 17.55
N GLN A 66 -11.83 -7.68 17.97
CA GLN A 66 -11.91 -8.86 18.84
C GLN A 66 -11.60 -10.12 18.03
N MET A 67 -10.33 -10.30 17.68
CA MET A 67 -9.84 -11.40 16.86
C MET A 67 -8.66 -12.10 17.53
N ALA A 68 -8.47 -13.38 17.24
CA ALA A 68 -7.29 -14.12 17.69
C ALA A 68 -6.03 -13.59 16.98
N ASP A 69 -4.88 -13.59 17.66
CA ASP A 69 -3.65 -13.04 17.09
C ASP A 69 -3.16 -13.81 15.85
N VAL A 70 -3.46 -15.12 15.79
CA VAL A 70 -3.21 -15.94 14.60
C VAL A 70 -3.95 -15.41 13.39
N ASP A 71 -5.20 -14.96 13.56
CA ASP A 71 -6.02 -14.40 12.50
C ASP A 71 -5.62 -12.97 12.13
N LYS A 72 -5.01 -12.21 13.05
CA LYS A 72 -4.52 -10.86 12.76
C LYS A 72 -3.29 -10.88 11.85
N SER A 73 -2.42 -11.88 12.00
CA SER A 73 -1.16 -11.98 11.23
C SER A 73 -1.38 -11.92 9.72
N ARG A 74 -2.37 -12.67 9.19
CA ARG A 74 -2.66 -12.68 7.75
C ARG A 74 -3.08 -11.30 7.19
N PHE A 75 -3.71 -10.45 8.01
CA PHE A 75 -4.11 -9.10 7.57
C PHE A 75 -2.94 -8.12 7.58
N LEU A 76 -1.97 -8.33 8.48
CA LEU A 76 -0.74 -7.55 8.52
C LEU A 76 0.14 -7.90 7.30
N ASP A 77 0.23 -9.17 6.96
CA ASP A 77 1.06 -9.68 5.87
C ASP A 77 0.42 -9.50 4.47
N ALA A 78 -0.85 -9.10 4.40
CA ALA A 78 -1.54 -8.86 3.15
C ALA A 78 -0.82 -7.78 2.31
N PRO A 79 -0.77 -7.89 0.97
CA PRO A 79 -0.25 -6.81 0.15
C PRO A 79 -1.11 -5.54 0.29
N ILE A 80 -0.50 -4.36 0.10
CA ILE A 80 -1.25 -3.11 0.05
C ILE A 80 -1.96 -3.04 -1.31
N SER A 81 -3.29 -2.95 -1.28
CA SER A 81 -4.13 -2.81 -2.47
C SER A 81 -4.73 -1.41 -2.55
N GLN A 82 -4.98 -0.93 -3.77
CA GLN A 82 -5.70 0.33 -4.00
C GLN A 82 -7.20 0.22 -3.62
N GLY A 83 -7.75 -1.00 -3.58
CA GLY A 83 -9.18 -1.23 -3.33
C GLY A 83 -9.59 -1.12 -1.86
N GLY A 84 -8.64 -1.07 -0.92
CA GLY A 84 -8.95 -0.93 0.50
C GLY A 84 -7.80 -1.32 1.43
N LEU A 85 -7.93 -0.97 2.71
CA LEU A 85 -6.87 -1.11 3.71
C LEU A 85 -6.35 -2.54 3.82
N PHE A 86 -7.22 -3.54 3.76
CA PHE A 86 -6.88 -4.96 3.93
C PHE A 86 -6.93 -5.78 2.63
N GLY A 87 -7.26 -5.14 1.50
CA GLY A 87 -7.44 -5.80 0.21
C GLY A 87 -8.46 -6.94 0.25
N ASP A 88 -8.22 -7.96 -0.57
CA ASP A 88 -9.13 -9.10 -0.75
C ASP A 88 -9.15 -10.04 0.47
N THR A 89 -8.18 -9.92 1.38
CA THR A 89 -8.05 -10.72 2.61
C THR A 89 -9.31 -10.69 3.48
N VAL A 90 -10.08 -9.60 3.44
CA VAL A 90 -11.33 -9.47 4.20
C VAL A 90 -12.41 -10.38 3.63
N GLU A 91 -12.53 -10.43 2.31
CA GLU A 91 -13.50 -11.26 1.61
C GLU A 91 -13.16 -12.74 1.79
N ASP A 92 -11.87 -13.11 1.62
CA ASP A 92 -11.39 -14.46 1.85
C ASP A 92 -11.68 -14.92 3.29
N PHE A 93 -11.44 -14.05 4.27
CA PHE A 93 -11.74 -14.38 5.66
C PHE A 93 -13.24 -14.50 5.92
N ALA A 94 -14.07 -13.62 5.36
CA ALA A 94 -15.52 -13.68 5.51
C ALA A 94 -16.08 -15.00 4.95
N GLN A 95 -15.58 -15.44 3.79
CA GLN A 95 -15.94 -16.73 3.19
C GLN A 95 -15.53 -17.91 4.07
N GLN A 96 -14.29 -17.90 4.61
CA GLN A 96 -13.82 -18.94 5.51
C GLN A 96 -14.64 -18.99 6.80
N PHE A 97 -14.94 -17.83 7.39
CA PHE A 97 -15.78 -17.74 8.58
C PHE A 97 -17.18 -18.29 8.34
N SER A 98 -17.80 -17.93 7.20
CA SER A 98 -19.11 -18.47 6.80
C SER A 98 -19.09 -19.99 6.64
N ALA A 99 -18.04 -20.55 6.04
CA ALA A 99 -17.89 -22.00 5.88
C ALA A 99 -17.76 -22.72 7.23
N VAL A 100 -16.95 -22.19 8.16
CA VAL A 100 -16.78 -22.75 9.51
C VAL A 100 -18.09 -22.65 10.31
N GLN A 101 -18.82 -21.54 10.18
CA GLN A 101 -20.12 -21.38 10.83
C GLN A 101 -21.12 -22.46 10.35
N LYS A 102 -21.24 -22.64 9.02
CA LYS A 102 -22.13 -23.66 8.44
C LYS A 102 -21.77 -25.07 8.90
N GLN A 103 -20.48 -25.40 8.96
CA GLN A 103 -20.02 -26.68 9.49
C GLN A 103 -20.35 -26.85 10.97
N THR A 104 -20.15 -25.80 11.78
CA THR A 104 -20.43 -25.84 13.21
C THR A 104 -21.92 -26.02 13.48
N GLU A 105 -22.79 -25.35 12.72
CA GLU A 105 -24.24 -25.54 12.78
C GLU A 105 -24.63 -26.97 12.39
N ALA A 106 -24.07 -27.50 11.31
CA ALA A 106 -24.30 -28.89 10.91
C ALA A 106 -23.88 -29.90 12.01
N ILE A 107 -22.73 -29.69 12.66
CA ILE A 107 -22.26 -30.53 13.77
C ILE A 107 -23.20 -30.46 14.97
N LYS A 108 -23.71 -29.27 15.32
CA LYS A 108 -24.72 -29.12 16.40
C LYS A 108 -26.01 -29.89 16.11
N HIS A 109 -26.39 -30.03 14.85
CA HIS A 109 -27.55 -30.84 14.45
C HIS A 109 -27.30 -32.35 14.54
N ILE A 110 -26.02 -32.79 14.52
CA ILE A 110 -25.63 -34.21 14.60
C ILE A 110 -25.38 -34.64 16.05
N LEU A 111 -24.92 -33.72 16.91
CA LEU A 111 -24.66 -34.02 18.32
C LEU A 111 -25.97 -34.14 19.11
N PRO A 112 -26.19 -35.23 19.88
CA PRO A 112 -27.40 -35.36 20.70
C PRO A 112 -27.44 -34.23 21.75
N ARG A 113 -28.54 -33.47 21.76
CA ARG A 113 -28.80 -32.46 22.79
C ARG A 113 -28.77 -33.15 24.15
N ARG A 114 -27.90 -32.70 25.05
CA ARG A 114 -28.03 -33.01 26.48
C ARG A 114 -29.19 -32.19 27.00
N ASP A 115 -30.35 -32.83 27.12
CA ASP A 115 -31.45 -32.29 27.91
C ASP A 115 -30.97 -32.28 29.37
N ILE A 116 -30.69 -31.10 29.89
CA ILE A 116 -30.47 -30.91 31.32
C ILE A 116 -31.87 -30.89 31.94
N PRO A 117 -32.23 -31.83 32.82
CA PRO A 117 -33.54 -31.83 33.45
C PRO A 117 -33.68 -30.56 34.29
N SER A 118 -34.75 -29.81 34.07
CA SER A 118 -35.15 -28.70 34.93
C SER A 118 -35.54 -29.25 36.30
N THR A 119 -34.75 -28.93 37.33
CA THR A 119 -35.15 -28.97 38.74
C THR A 119 -35.35 -27.57 39.26
#